data_AF-A0A6I3IEA5-F1
#
_entry.id   AF-A0A6I3IEA5-F1
#
_cell.length_a   1.000
_cell.length_b   1.000
_cell.length_c   1.000
_cell.angle_alpha   90.00
_cell.angle_beta   90.00
_cell.angle_gamma   90.00
#
_symmetry.space_group_name_H-M   'P 1'
#
loop_
_entity.id
_entity.type
_entity.pdbx_description
1 polymer ?
#
loop_
_entity_poly.entity_id
_entity_poly.type
_entity_poly.pdbx_seq_one_letter_code
_entity_poly.pdbx_strand_id
1 'polypeptide(L)'
;MSRTSAPALVLKWGGIALAMALVFWIATRMSAQGMWLGVSTVAFVGLCILAVYATRRAVPMKYLLPGFLCLLALQIWPIIFTIMVSFTNYGDGHLGTKDEAVKQIVANSVQVVPGSTRYKASVAVKEGTDPATGALSLLLTDPQGKSFVGDANGLTDLTGADVEKSALGKITKAEGYTVLTGKQANARSKDLGQLAVPSKDGSGIKMQGLSAAYEGRATITYDAASDTLTDTKSKLTYKPQDSKYVATDGSGQSFSQGWQENVGTKNYATIFSDSTMRSGFLKMFVWNVVFAAGTVISTFILGMLIALLFNSPNLKGKAVYRTLLILPYAIPVFVTALLWRGMFNQDYGLINTLTGLDVDWLGNGFWAKVAILITNLWLGFPYMFLLCTGALQSIPSDVKEAAKIDGAGSFQTLTRITMPLLMVAVGPLLIASYGFNFNNFTLIYLLTEGGPFEGGSAGMGSTDLLVTYAYRLAFSGAAPNFGLASAVAVVIFALVAIQALPGFRATKSLEEVQ
;
A
#
# COMPACT_ATOMS: atom_id res chain seq x y z
N MET A 1 -14.15 -10.71 49.71
CA MET A 1 -13.18 -9.66 49.32
C MET A 1 -11.78 -10.26 49.31
N SER A 2 -11.26 -10.72 48.17
CA SER A 2 -9.87 -11.20 48.11
C SER A 2 -8.91 -10.01 48.12
N ARG A 3 -8.01 -9.94 49.11
CA ARG A 3 -6.91 -8.97 49.12
C ARG A 3 -6.01 -9.29 47.94
N THR A 4 -5.86 -8.33 47.01
CA THR A 4 -4.86 -8.41 45.95
C THR A 4 -3.49 -8.50 46.60
N SER A 5 -2.67 -9.48 46.19
CA SER A 5 -1.34 -9.67 46.76
C SER A 5 -0.46 -8.46 46.46
N ALA A 6 0.40 -8.07 47.41
CA ALA A 6 1.38 -6.99 47.23
C ALA A 6 2.15 -7.09 45.89
N PRO A 7 2.65 -8.27 45.44
CA PRO A 7 3.32 -8.38 44.14
C PRO A 7 2.41 -8.05 42.94
N ALA A 8 1.13 -8.43 42.97
CA ALA A 8 0.20 -8.09 41.89
C ALA A 8 -0.06 -6.58 41.79
N LEU A 9 -0.04 -5.89 42.93
CA LEU A 9 -0.24 -4.44 43.00
C LEU A 9 0.99 -3.68 42.49
N VAL A 10 2.19 -4.14 42.83
CA VAL A 10 3.46 -3.62 42.29
C VAL A 10 3.54 -3.84 40.78
N LEU A 11 3.24 -5.04 40.28
CA LEU A 11 3.27 -5.33 38.85
C LEU A 11 2.29 -4.45 38.07
N LYS A 12 1.08 -4.26 38.61
CA LYS A 12 0.06 -3.39 38.01
C LYS A 12 0.55 -1.95 37.86
N TRP A 13 1.03 -1.34 38.93
CA TRP A 13 1.47 0.06 38.90
C TRP A 13 2.79 0.24 38.14
N GLY A 14 3.69 -0.75 38.20
CA GLY A 14 4.89 -0.78 37.37
C GLY A 14 4.56 -0.80 35.87
N GLY A 15 3.60 -1.62 35.44
CA GLY A 15 3.13 -1.65 34.05
C GLY A 15 2.48 -0.34 33.61
N ILE A 16 1.65 0.27 34.45
CA ILE A 16 1.05 1.58 34.17
C ILE A 16 2.13 2.67 34.06
N ALA A 17 3.10 2.69 34.99
CA ALA A 17 4.19 3.67 34.98
C ALA A 17 5.04 3.55 33.71
N LEU A 18 5.35 2.32 33.28
CA LEU A 18 6.10 2.08 32.04
C LEU A 18 5.32 2.52 30.80
N ALA A 19 4.02 2.25 30.74
CA ALA A 19 3.15 2.72 29.65
C ALA A 19 3.09 4.26 29.61
N MET A 20 2.96 4.92 30.76
CA MET A 20 2.95 6.39 30.82
C MET A 20 4.31 7.01 30.47
N ALA A 21 5.42 6.37 30.86
CA ALA A 21 6.75 6.79 30.45
C ALA A 21 6.91 6.71 28.92
N LEU A 22 6.40 5.65 28.29
CA LEU A 22 6.40 5.52 26.83
C LEU A 22 5.53 6.61 26.16
N VAL A 23 4.32 6.84 26.67
CA VAL A 23 3.41 7.91 26.19
C VAL A 23 4.11 9.28 26.27
N PHE A 24 4.75 9.58 27.39
CA PHE A 24 5.49 10.83 27.59
C PHE A 24 6.69 10.95 26.63
N TRP A 25 7.44 9.86 26.45
CA TRP A 25 8.58 9.82 25.53
C TRP A 25 8.13 10.05 24.07
N ILE A 26 7.04 9.43 23.63
CA ILE A 26 6.47 9.67 22.29
C ILE A 26 5.99 11.12 22.16
N ALA A 27 5.26 11.64 23.16
CA ALA A 27 4.74 13.00 23.14
C ALA A 27 5.85 14.06 23.04
N THR A 28 6.97 13.89 23.75
CA THR A 28 8.10 14.82 23.67
C THR A 28 8.78 14.79 22.28
N ARG A 29 8.89 13.62 21.65
CA ARG A 29 9.38 13.50 20.26
C ARG A 29 8.46 14.19 19.25
N MET A 30 7.14 14.03 19.40
CA MET A 30 6.16 14.69 18.53
C MET A 30 6.16 16.22 18.72
N SER A 31 6.29 16.69 19.96
CA SER A 31 6.39 18.13 20.27
C SER A 31 7.63 18.76 19.65
N ALA A 32 8.78 18.07 19.69
CA ALA A 32 10.02 18.53 19.06
C ALA A 32 9.90 18.70 17.54
N GLN A 33 8.96 18.01 16.89
CA GLN A 33 8.65 18.13 15.47
C GLN A 33 7.49 19.10 15.18
N GLY A 34 6.95 19.79 16.19
CA GLY A 34 5.81 20.70 16.04
C GLY A 34 4.46 20.00 15.83
N MET A 35 4.37 18.67 16.01
CA MET A 35 3.16 17.88 15.77
C MET A 35 2.18 17.92 16.95
N TRP A 36 1.61 19.09 17.25
CA TRP A 36 0.76 19.30 18.42
C TRP A 36 -0.50 18.42 18.47
N LEU A 37 -1.12 18.13 17.32
CA LEU A 37 -2.25 17.18 17.24
C LEU A 37 -1.86 15.76 17.66
N GLY A 38 -0.65 15.35 17.29
CA GLY A 38 -0.08 14.07 17.69
C GLY A 38 0.15 13.98 19.20
N VAL A 39 0.69 15.05 19.79
CA VAL A 39 0.88 15.17 21.24
C VAL A 39 -0.45 15.00 21.97
N SER A 40 -1.48 15.73 21.56
CA SER A 40 -2.83 15.64 22.15
C SER A 40 -3.41 14.24 22.05
N THR A 41 -3.22 13.57 20.91
CA THR A 41 -3.71 12.20 20.68
C THR A 41 -3.02 11.19 21.59
N VAL A 42 -1.69 11.25 21.69
CA VAL A 42 -0.89 10.36 22.54
C VAL A 42 -1.21 10.61 24.02
N ALA A 43 -1.36 11.86 24.43
CA ALA A 43 -1.79 12.22 25.78
C ALA A 43 -3.18 11.66 26.12
N PHE A 44 -4.14 11.75 25.19
CA PHE A 44 -5.47 11.17 25.35
C PHE A 44 -5.42 9.63 25.50
N VAL A 45 -4.58 8.95 24.71
CA VAL A 45 -4.35 7.50 24.87
C VAL A 45 -3.79 7.19 26.26
N GLY A 46 -2.84 7.98 26.75
CA GLY A 46 -2.32 7.86 28.12
C GLY A 46 -3.41 8.01 29.18
N LEU A 47 -4.31 8.99 29.04
CA LEU A 47 -5.45 9.17 29.93
C LEU A 47 -6.40 7.96 29.90
N CYS A 48 -6.68 7.40 28.72
CA CYS A 48 -7.50 6.19 28.58
C CYS A 48 -6.86 4.99 29.30
N ILE A 49 -5.54 4.80 29.15
CA ILE A 49 -4.79 3.75 29.85
C ILE A 49 -4.93 3.93 31.37
N LEU A 50 -4.73 5.14 31.88
CA LEU A 50 -4.90 5.44 33.30
C LEU A 50 -6.33 5.18 33.77
N ALA A 51 -7.34 5.71 33.07
CA ALA A 51 -8.75 5.56 33.45
C ALA A 51 -9.18 4.08 33.51
N VAL A 52 -8.73 3.26 32.57
CA VAL A 52 -9.10 1.83 32.48
C VAL A 52 -8.30 0.98 33.46
N TYR A 53 -6.98 1.13 33.51
CA TYR A 53 -6.12 0.23 34.29
C TYR A 53 -5.97 0.68 35.75
N ALA A 54 -5.99 1.98 36.06
CA ALA A 54 -5.91 2.43 37.45
C ALA A 54 -7.18 2.04 38.24
N THR A 55 -8.36 2.10 37.60
CA THR A 55 -9.64 1.80 38.27
C THR A 55 -9.92 0.30 38.41
N ARG A 56 -10.76 -0.05 39.39
CA ARG A 56 -11.23 -1.44 39.61
C ARG A 56 -12.54 -1.76 38.88
N ARG A 57 -13.29 -0.73 38.45
CA ARG A 57 -14.64 -0.87 37.87
C ARG A 57 -14.62 -1.23 36.38
N ALA A 58 -13.63 -0.78 35.63
CA ALA A 58 -13.55 -0.95 34.18
C ALA A 58 -12.98 -2.32 33.75
N VAL A 59 -13.49 -3.43 34.32
CA VAL A 59 -12.99 -4.79 34.02
C VAL A 59 -13.12 -5.14 32.54
N PRO A 60 -14.28 -4.94 31.86
CA PRO A 60 -14.40 -5.27 30.44
C PRO A 60 -13.41 -4.47 29.56
N MET A 61 -13.23 -3.19 29.87
CA MET A 61 -12.34 -2.31 29.10
C MET A 61 -10.87 -2.71 29.17
N LYS A 62 -10.43 -3.42 30.22
CA LYS A 62 -9.05 -3.92 30.29
C LYS A 62 -8.74 -4.95 29.21
N TYR A 63 -9.75 -5.70 28.77
CA TYR A 63 -9.62 -6.66 27.69
C TYR A 63 -9.79 -6.01 26.32
N LEU A 64 -10.69 -5.02 26.22
CA LEU A 64 -11.00 -4.37 24.94
C LEU A 64 -10.02 -3.26 24.54
N LEU A 65 -9.48 -2.50 25.50
CA LEU A 65 -8.71 -1.29 25.21
C LEU A 65 -7.48 -1.56 24.30
N PRO A 66 -6.64 -2.60 24.53
CA PRO A 66 -5.51 -2.85 23.65
C PRO A 66 -5.94 -3.11 22.20
N GLY A 67 -6.95 -3.97 22.01
CA GLY A 67 -7.49 -4.26 20.68
C GLY A 67 -8.12 -3.03 20.02
N PHE A 68 -8.83 -2.22 20.80
CA PHE A 68 -9.44 -0.98 20.33
C PHE A 68 -8.40 0.05 19.89
N LEU A 69 -7.32 0.23 20.64
CA LEU A 69 -6.22 1.12 20.27
C LEU A 69 -5.52 0.66 18.98
N CYS A 70 -5.26 -0.64 18.84
CA CYS A 70 -4.73 -1.21 17.60
C CYS A 70 -5.68 -1.00 16.42
N LEU A 71 -6.99 -1.20 16.61
CA LEU A 71 -7.99 -0.95 15.57
C LEU A 71 -8.02 0.52 15.16
N LEU A 72 -7.97 1.46 16.11
CA LEU A 72 -7.93 2.88 15.79
C LEU A 72 -6.66 3.27 15.02
N ALA A 73 -5.49 2.82 15.49
CA ALA A 73 -4.21 3.21 14.93
C ALA A 73 -3.88 2.51 13.60
N LEU A 74 -4.19 1.21 13.48
CA LEU A 74 -3.77 0.39 12.35
C LEU A 74 -4.86 0.21 11.28
N GLN A 75 -6.13 0.44 11.62
CA GLN A 75 -7.24 0.31 10.66
C GLN A 75 -7.94 1.64 10.40
N ILE A 76 -8.43 2.33 11.45
CA ILE A 76 -9.24 3.55 11.27
C ILE A 76 -8.40 4.73 10.79
N TRP A 77 -7.21 4.93 11.36
CA TRP A 77 -6.33 6.04 10.93
C TRP A 77 -5.91 5.94 9.46
N PRO A 78 -5.43 4.80 8.92
CA PRO A 78 -5.16 4.67 7.50
C PRO A 78 -6.38 4.94 6.61
N ILE A 79 -7.59 4.56 7.04
CA ILE A 79 -8.83 4.88 6.31
C ILE A 79 -9.05 6.39 6.29
N ILE A 80 -8.97 7.06 7.45
CA ILE A 80 -9.12 8.52 7.55
C ILE A 80 -8.06 9.24 6.72
N PHE A 81 -6.80 8.80 6.80
CA PHE A 81 -5.71 9.35 6.02
C PHE A 81 -5.96 9.23 4.51
N THR A 82 -6.44 8.06 4.06
CA THR A 82 -6.82 7.84 2.65
C THR A 82 -7.96 8.78 2.24
N ILE A 83 -8.96 8.96 3.10
CA ILE A 83 -10.04 9.94 2.87
C ILE A 83 -9.46 11.35 2.76
N MET A 84 -8.58 11.78 3.67
CA MET A 84 -7.95 13.10 3.60
C MET A 84 -7.17 13.31 2.30
N VAL A 85 -6.36 12.32 1.89
CA VAL A 85 -5.57 12.37 0.65
C VAL A 85 -6.47 12.46 -0.58
N SER A 86 -7.65 11.83 -0.56
CA SER A 86 -8.59 11.87 -1.69
C SER A 86 -9.15 13.25 -2.03
N PHE A 87 -9.08 14.22 -1.10
CA PHE A 87 -9.43 15.62 -1.36
C PHE A 87 -8.23 16.48 -1.82
N THR A 88 -7.07 15.88 -2.09
CA THR A 88 -5.85 16.59 -2.48
C THR A 88 -5.38 16.20 -3.89
N ASN A 89 -4.52 17.03 -4.48
CA ASN A 89 -3.80 16.70 -5.72
C ASN A 89 -2.53 15.88 -5.48
N TYR A 90 -2.38 15.23 -4.32
CA TYR A 90 -1.15 14.52 -3.94
C TYR A 90 -0.72 13.51 -5.02
N GLY A 91 0.54 13.59 -5.44
CA GLY A 91 1.05 12.89 -6.62
C GLY A 91 1.18 13.81 -7.84
N ASP A 92 1.52 13.26 -9.00
CA ASP A 92 1.72 13.99 -10.27
C ASP A 92 2.63 15.21 -10.13
N GLY A 93 3.72 15.06 -9.38
CA GLY A 93 4.69 16.13 -9.10
C GLY A 93 4.32 17.06 -7.93
N HIS A 94 3.15 16.87 -7.30
CA HIS A 94 2.72 17.57 -6.08
C HIS A 94 3.03 16.73 -4.85
N LEU A 95 4.28 16.77 -4.39
CA LEU A 95 4.77 15.87 -3.33
C LEU A 95 4.87 16.54 -1.95
N GLY A 96 4.81 17.86 -1.90
CA GLY A 96 5.04 18.59 -0.66
C GLY A 96 4.59 20.03 -0.74
N THR A 97 5.24 20.88 0.04
CA THR A 97 4.91 22.29 0.16
C THR A 97 5.37 23.11 -1.04
N LYS A 98 4.81 24.32 -1.18
CA LYS A 98 5.22 25.27 -2.22
C LYS A 98 6.70 25.64 -2.15
N ASP A 99 7.22 25.85 -0.95
CA ASP A 99 8.64 26.17 -0.74
C ASP A 99 9.55 25.02 -1.18
N GLU A 100 9.15 23.78 -0.91
CA GLU A 100 9.88 22.59 -1.39
C GLU A 100 9.84 22.48 -2.92
N ALA A 101 8.68 22.76 -3.53
CA ALA A 101 8.54 22.77 -4.99
C ALA A 101 9.46 23.84 -5.63
N VAL A 102 9.47 25.06 -5.10
CA VAL A 102 10.36 26.14 -5.54
C VAL A 102 11.82 25.72 -5.43
N LYS A 103 12.24 25.18 -4.27
CA LYS A 103 13.60 24.69 -4.06
C LYS A 103 13.98 23.63 -5.08
N GLN A 104 13.09 22.68 -5.37
CA GLN A 104 13.32 21.64 -6.38
C GLN A 104 13.41 22.21 -7.80
N ILE A 105 12.57 23.18 -8.17
CA ILE A 105 12.61 23.82 -9.50
C ILE A 105 13.95 24.55 -9.68
N VAL A 106 14.35 25.37 -8.70
CA VAL A 106 15.61 26.12 -8.74
C VAL A 106 16.80 25.15 -8.80
N ALA A 107 16.82 24.13 -7.95
CA ALA A 107 17.85 23.08 -7.96
C ALA A 107 17.92 22.36 -9.32
N ASN A 108 16.77 22.02 -9.92
CA ASN A 108 16.71 21.33 -11.22
C ASN A 108 17.15 22.23 -12.38
N SER A 109 17.08 23.56 -12.24
CA SER A 109 17.49 24.51 -13.27
C SER A 109 19.00 24.76 -13.37
N VAL A 110 19.81 24.20 -12.47
CA VAL A 110 21.25 24.37 -12.49
C VAL A 110 21.85 23.78 -13.77
N GLN A 111 22.50 24.61 -14.58
CA GLN A 111 23.16 24.24 -15.83
C GLN A 111 24.63 24.67 -15.84
N VAL A 112 25.45 23.99 -16.65
CA VAL A 112 26.86 24.36 -16.87
C VAL A 112 26.93 25.74 -17.52
N VAL A 113 27.67 26.66 -16.90
CA VAL A 113 27.96 28.01 -17.41
C VAL A 113 29.42 28.06 -17.90
N PRO A 114 29.78 28.85 -18.93
CA PRO A 114 31.19 29.07 -19.28
C PRO A 114 32.01 29.50 -18.06
N GLY A 115 33.10 28.79 -17.75
CA GLY A 115 33.93 29.02 -16.55
C GLY A 115 33.56 28.18 -15.31
N SER A 116 32.58 27.27 -15.41
CA SER A 116 32.17 26.38 -14.31
C SER A 116 33.31 25.50 -13.80
N THR A 117 33.54 25.51 -12.49
CA THR A 117 34.46 24.58 -11.83
C THR A 117 33.97 23.14 -12.01
N ARG A 118 34.85 22.26 -12.46
CA ARG A 118 34.57 20.82 -12.54
C ARG A 118 35.20 20.11 -11.36
N TYR A 119 34.39 19.35 -10.65
CA TYR A 119 34.81 18.53 -9.53
C TYR A 119 34.94 17.08 -9.96
N LYS A 120 35.89 16.39 -9.36
CA LYS A 120 35.90 14.93 -9.35
C LYS A 120 34.99 14.47 -8.23
N ALA A 121 34.07 13.57 -8.53
CA ALA A 121 33.01 13.22 -7.60
C ALA A 121 33.00 11.71 -7.30
N SER A 122 32.73 11.41 -6.04
CA SER A 122 32.35 10.08 -5.55
C SER A 122 31.03 10.19 -4.80
N VAL A 123 30.15 9.22 -4.98
CA VAL A 123 28.86 9.16 -4.29
C VAL A 123 29.04 8.43 -2.97
N ALA A 124 28.54 8.99 -1.88
CA ALA A 124 28.64 8.41 -0.55
C ALA A 124 27.32 8.52 0.22
N VAL A 125 27.22 7.77 1.30
CA VAL A 125 26.19 7.92 2.34
C VAL A 125 26.89 8.09 3.69
N LYS A 126 26.20 8.63 4.70
CA LYS A 126 26.77 8.69 6.05
C LYS A 126 27.06 7.29 6.57
N GLU A 127 28.17 7.14 7.27
CA GLU A 127 28.58 5.86 7.85
C GLU A 127 27.50 5.31 8.79
N GLY A 128 27.24 4.01 8.72
CA GLY A 128 26.16 3.35 9.47
C GLY A 128 24.76 3.48 8.86
N THR A 129 24.60 4.13 7.71
CA THR A 129 23.32 4.15 6.96
C THR A 129 23.31 3.14 5.81
N ASP A 130 22.11 2.66 5.46
CA ASP A 130 21.92 1.69 4.38
C ASP A 130 22.27 2.33 3.01
N PRO A 131 23.22 1.76 2.24
CA PRO A 131 23.59 2.22 0.91
C PRO A 131 22.42 2.40 -0.08
N ALA A 132 21.34 1.63 0.06
CA ALA A 132 20.20 1.68 -0.84
C ALA A 132 19.25 2.84 -0.55
N THR A 133 19.14 3.28 0.70
CA THR A 133 18.09 4.20 1.17
C THR A 133 18.61 5.45 1.87
N GLY A 134 19.88 5.45 2.30
CA GLY A 134 20.52 6.57 2.97
C GLY A 134 20.56 7.83 2.14
N ALA A 135 20.56 8.99 2.81
CA ALA A 135 20.72 10.29 2.17
C ALA A 135 22.07 10.35 1.46
N LEU A 136 22.03 10.72 0.17
CA LEU A 136 23.22 10.80 -0.64
C LEU A 136 24.03 12.04 -0.29
N SER A 137 25.35 11.88 -0.27
CA SER A 137 26.33 12.95 -0.19
C SER A 137 27.33 12.81 -1.33
N LEU A 138 27.79 13.93 -1.86
CA LEU A 138 28.81 13.99 -2.89
C LEU A 138 30.14 14.33 -2.25
N LEU A 139 31.12 13.43 -2.36
CA LEU A 139 32.50 13.73 -2.01
C LEU A 139 33.19 14.32 -3.24
N LEU A 140 33.62 15.57 -3.12
CA LEU A 140 34.04 16.40 -4.24
C LEU A 140 35.51 16.82 -4.07
N THR A 141 36.28 16.73 -5.15
CA THR A 141 37.64 17.31 -5.24
C THR A 141 37.65 18.37 -6.32
N ASP A 142 38.06 19.60 -5.99
CA ASP A 142 38.17 20.70 -6.96
C ASP A 142 39.47 20.60 -7.80
N PRO A 143 39.62 21.43 -8.86
CA PRO A 143 40.85 21.47 -9.66
C PRO A 143 42.10 21.86 -8.88
N GLN A 144 41.96 22.59 -7.77
CA GLN A 144 43.02 23.03 -6.87
C GLN A 144 43.43 21.92 -5.88
N GLY A 145 42.74 20.78 -5.89
CA GLY A 145 43.01 19.61 -5.05
C GLY A 145 42.31 19.63 -3.68
N LYS A 146 41.48 20.64 -3.41
CA LYS A 146 40.72 20.80 -2.18
C LYS A 146 39.54 19.83 -2.13
N SER A 147 39.20 19.35 -0.92
CA SER A 147 38.19 18.31 -0.72
C SER A 147 36.98 18.83 0.02
N PHE A 148 35.80 18.41 -0.41
CA PHE A 148 34.53 18.85 0.14
C PHE A 148 33.54 17.70 0.24
N VAL A 149 32.57 17.82 1.13
CA VAL A 149 31.33 17.03 1.11
C VAL A 149 30.15 17.94 0.81
N GLY A 150 29.36 17.55 -0.16
CA GLY A 150 28.14 18.22 -0.56
C GLY A 150 26.92 17.39 -0.21
N ASP A 151 25.96 17.98 0.48
CA ASP A 151 24.63 17.40 0.68
C ASP A 151 23.53 18.44 0.38
N ALA A 152 22.27 18.11 0.65
CA ALA A 152 21.14 19.01 0.40
C ALA A 152 21.21 20.33 1.19
N ASN A 153 22.01 20.39 2.25
CA ASN A 153 22.16 21.58 3.10
C ASN A 153 23.32 22.47 2.64
N GLY A 154 24.19 21.99 1.75
CA GLY A 154 25.27 22.78 1.16
C GLY A 154 26.61 22.04 1.09
N LEU A 155 27.66 22.82 0.87
CA LEU A 155 29.04 22.35 0.72
C LEU A 155 29.84 22.58 2.03
N THR A 156 30.39 21.50 2.59
CA THR A 156 31.26 21.52 3.77
C THR A 156 32.69 21.15 3.39
N ASP A 157 33.66 21.85 3.96
CA ASP A 157 35.09 21.64 3.70
C ASP A 157 35.60 20.38 4.41
N LEU A 158 36.28 19.50 3.67
CA LEU A 158 36.92 18.27 4.16
C LEU A 158 38.45 18.29 4.05
N THR A 159 39.05 19.44 3.75
CA THR A 159 40.49 19.54 3.44
C THR A 159 41.41 19.23 4.62
N GLY A 160 40.86 19.17 5.85
CA GLY A 160 41.58 18.77 7.07
C GLY A 160 41.14 17.44 7.68
N ALA A 161 40.22 16.71 7.05
CA ALA A 161 39.79 15.38 7.49
C ALA A 161 40.69 14.28 6.88
N ASP A 162 40.69 13.09 7.46
CA ASP A 162 41.44 11.95 6.90
C ASP A 162 40.71 11.44 5.63
N VAL A 163 41.22 11.86 4.47
CA VAL A 163 40.60 11.63 3.15
C VAL A 163 41.59 10.92 2.23
N GLU A 164 41.27 9.69 1.84
CA GLU A 164 42.06 8.95 0.86
C GLU A 164 41.56 9.27 -0.56
N LYS A 165 42.49 9.55 -1.48
CA LYS A 165 42.21 9.84 -2.88
C LYS A 165 42.84 8.80 -3.79
N SER A 166 42.15 8.44 -4.86
CA SER A 166 42.71 7.63 -5.94
C SER A 166 43.77 8.39 -6.75
N ALA A 167 44.55 7.69 -7.57
CA ALA A 167 45.50 8.29 -8.52
C ALA A 167 44.84 9.29 -9.48
N LEU A 168 43.53 9.15 -9.71
CA LEU A 168 42.74 10.07 -10.52
C LEU A 168 42.19 11.24 -9.71
N GLY A 169 42.48 11.39 -8.41
CA GLY A 169 42.06 12.50 -7.55
C GLY A 169 40.63 12.40 -7.01
N LYS A 170 39.97 11.24 -7.15
CA LYS A 170 38.66 10.98 -6.54
C LYS A 170 38.82 10.51 -5.10
N ILE A 171 37.95 10.97 -4.21
CA ILE A 171 37.90 10.51 -2.83
C ILE A 171 37.40 9.06 -2.80
N THR A 172 38.19 8.15 -2.26
CA THR A 172 37.86 6.72 -2.10
C THR A 172 37.45 6.38 -0.68
N LYS A 173 37.82 7.23 0.29
CA LYS A 173 37.43 7.10 1.70
C LYS A 173 37.45 8.47 2.36
N ALA A 174 36.48 8.75 3.23
CA ALA A 174 36.42 9.94 4.05
C ALA A 174 35.77 9.58 5.40
N GLU A 175 36.28 10.15 6.49
CA GLU A 175 35.78 9.90 7.85
C GLU A 175 34.28 10.21 7.96
N GLY A 176 33.49 9.27 8.50
CA GLY A 176 32.04 9.42 8.65
C GLY A 176 31.22 9.19 7.38
N TYR A 177 31.83 8.77 6.28
CA TYR A 177 31.16 8.50 5.00
C TYR A 177 31.57 7.17 4.36
N THR A 178 30.57 6.43 3.90
CA THR A 178 30.76 5.20 3.12
C THR A 178 30.59 5.50 1.64
N VAL A 179 31.66 5.34 0.85
CA VAL A 179 31.63 5.54 -0.61
C VAL A 179 30.90 4.36 -1.28
N LEU A 180 29.92 4.68 -2.12
CA LEU A 180 29.13 3.69 -2.85
C LEU A 180 29.93 3.12 -4.03
N THR A 181 29.75 1.82 -4.28
CA THR A 181 30.25 1.18 -5.50
C THR A 181 29.52 1.70 -6.74
N GLY A 182 30.12 1.57 -7.93
CA GLY A 182 29.49 1.98 -9.19
C GLY A 182 28.12 1.33 -9.43
N LYS A 183 27.93 0.07 -9.03
CA LYS A 183 26.63 -0.63 -9.12
C LYS A 183 25.58 -0.03 -8.20
N GLN A 184 25.96 0.29 -6.96
CA GLN A 184 25.06 0.92 -5.98
C GLN A 184 24.70 2.35 -6.39
N ALA A 185 25.68 3.15 -6.84
CA ALA A 185 25.43 4.49 -7.34
C ALA A 185 24.54 4.49 -8.61
N ASN A 186 24.74 3.54 -9.52
CA ASN A 186 23.92 3.43 -10.72
C ASN A 186 22.46 3.03 -10.42
N ALA A 187 22.25 2.16 -9.43
CA ALA A 187 20.91 1.83 -8.94
C ALA A 187 20.17 3.05 -8.35
N ARG A 188 20.92 4.06 -7.89
CA ARG A 188 20.44 5.34 -7.36
C ARG A 188 20.45 6.48 -8.41
N SER A 189 20.57 6.18 -9.71
CA SER A 189 20.74 7.18 -10.78
C SER A 189 19.64 8.24 -10.84
N LYS A 190 18.38 7.86 -10.56
CA LYS A 190 17.25 8.80 -10.49
C LYS A 190 17.42 9.83 -9.37
N ASP A 191 17.82 9.38 -8.19
CA ASP A 191 18.05 10.24 -7.02
C ASP A 191 19.27 11.15 -7.26
N LEU A 192 20.34 10.61 -7.86
CA LEU A 192 21.53 11.37 -8.24
C LEU A 192 21.23 12.47 -9.27
N GLY A 193 20.29 12.22 -10.19
CA GLY A 193 19.84 13.22 -11.15
C GLY A 193 19.06 14.38 -10.51
N GLN A 194 18.42 14.15 -9.36
CA GLN A 194 17.67 15.15 -8.60
C GLN A 194 18.52 15.84 -7.52
N LEU A 195 19.64 15.25 -7.13
CA LEU A 195 20.54 15.81 -6.13
C LEU A 195 21.31 17.00 -6.72
N ALA A 196 21.07 18.18 -6.16
CA ALA A 196 21.90 19.36 -6.37
C ALA A 196 22.41 19.85 -5.02
N VAL A 197 23.72 20.02 -4.91
CA VAL A 197 24.37 20.54 -3.69
C VAL A 197 24.43 22.06 -3.80
N PRO A 198 23.81 22.83 -2.89
CA PRO A 198 23.93 24.28 -2.86
C PRO A 198 25.39 24.73 -2.64
N SER A 199 25.88 25.69 -3.43
CA SER A 199 27.18 26.36 -3.27
C SER A 199 26.97 27.87 -3.05
N LYS A 200 28.06 28.61 -2.80
CA LYS A 200 28.01 30.06 -2.55
C LYS A 200 27.47 30.81 -3.79
N ASP A 201 26.83 31.95 -3.60
CA ASP A 201 26.34 32.84 -4.68
C ASP A 201 25.24 32.25 -5.60
N GLY A 202 24.45 31.30 -5.11
CA GLY A 202 23.34 30.71 -5.87
C GLY A 202 23.78 29.75 -6.98
N SER A 203 25.03 29.31 -6.97
CA SER A 203 25.50 28.17 -7.74
C SER A 203 25.09 26.85 -7.08
N GLY A 204 24.97 25.80 -7.89
CA GLY A 204 24.68 24.45 -7.42
C GLY A 204 25.63 23.46 -8.08
N ILE A 205 26.09 22.48 -7.30
CA ILE A 205 26.96 21.42 -7.82
C ILE A 205 26.08 20.22 -8.18
N LYS A 206 26.17 19.77 -9.43
CA LYS A 206 25.44 18.62 -9.95
C LYS A 206 26.37 17.57 -10.53
N MET A 207 25.99 16.31 -10.38
CA MET A 207 26.70 15.20 -11.00
C MET A 207 26.62 15.26 -12.53
N GLN A 208 27.75 15.01 -13.17
CA GLN A 208 27.88 14.71 -14.60
C GLN A 208 28.38 13.27 -14.72
N GLY A 209 27.45 12.33 -14.91
CA GLY A 209 27.74 10.90 -14.82
C GLY A 209 27.97 10.45 -13.36
N LEU A 210 28.74 9.38 -13.15
CA LEU A 210 29.04 8.81 -11.83
C LEU A 210 30.39 9.25 -11.25
N SER A 211 31.13 10.09 -11.97
CA SER A 211 32.56 10.32 -11.72
C SER A 211 32.98 11.79 -11.69
N ALA A 212 32.12 12.68 -12.17
CA ALA A 212 32.37 14.11 -12.22
C ALA A 212 31.15 14.85 -11.71
N ALA A 213 31.36 16.06 -11.23
CA ALA A 213 30.32 17.03 -10.97
C ALA A 213 30.77 18.38 -11.52
N TYR A 214 29.83 19.28 -11.74
CA TYR A 214 30.13 20.65 -12.17
C TYR A 214 29.38 21.64 -11.29
N GLU A 215 30.00 22.78 -11.06
CA GLU A 215 29.34 23.95 -10.49
C GLU A 215 28.53 24.65 -11.58
N GLY A 216 27.21 24.48 -11.58
CA GLY A 216 26.33 25.24 -12.44
C GLY A 216 25.75 26.46 -11.73
N ARG A 217 25.13 27.36 -12.49
CA ARG A 217 24.24 28.38 -11.92
C ARG A 217 22.80 28.00 -12.22
N ALA A 218 21.92 28.24 -11.26
CA ALA A 218 20.49 28.10 -11.49
C ALA A 218 20.07 29.04 -12.61
N THR A 219 19.46 28.50 -13.68
CA THR A 219 18.88 29.35 -14.73
C THR A 219 17.56 29.93 -14.27
N ILE A 220 16.87 29.31 -13.31
CA ILE A 220 15.65 29.81 -12.70
C ILE A 220 15.96 30.50 -11.37
N THR A 221 15.41 31.69 -11.18
CA THR A 221 15.51 32.47 -9.94
C THR A 221 14.11 32.68 -9.36
N TYR A 222 13.98 32.61 -8.03
CA TYR A 222 12.72 32.85 -7.32
C TYR A 222 12.73 34.23 -6.68
N ASP A 223 11.67 35.00 -6.94
CA ASP A 223 11.38 36.25 -6.26
C ASP A 223 10.24 36.04 -5.26
N ALA A 224 10.55 36.16 -3.97
CA ALA A 224 9.59 35.99 -2.88
C ALA A 224 8.59 37.15 -2.76
N ALA A 225 8.91 38.35 -3.27
CA ALA A 225 8.04 39.51 -3.17
C ALA A 225 6.88 39.46 -4.19
N SER A 226 7.17 39.02 -5.41
CA SER A 226 6.19 38.83 -6.48
C SER A 226 5.66 37.40 -6.59
N ASP A 227 6.26 36.46 -5.86
CA ASP A 227 5.99 35.02 -5.91
C ASP A 227 6.07 34.47 -7.34
N THR A 228 7.15 34.83 -8.03
CA THR A 228 7.41 34.45 -9.42
C THR A 228 8.74 33.75 -9.59
N LEU A 229 8.79 32.82 -10.54
CA LEU A 229 10.05 32.27 -11.03
C LEU A 229 10.42 32.95 -12.35
N THR A 230 11.68 33.31 -12.53
CA THR A 230 12.17 33.91 -13.78
C THR A 230 13.32 33.10 -14.33
N ASP A 231 13.22 32.72 -15.60
CA ASP A 231 14.32 32.14 -16.34
C ASP A 231 15.27 33.24 -16.82
N THR A 232 16.50 33.17 -16.32
CA THR A 232 17.58 34.09 -16.66
C THR A 232 17.98 34.05 -18.13
N LYS A 233 17.76 32.93 -18.83
CA LYS A 233 18.08 32.74 -20.25
C LYS A 233 16.99 33.27 -21.18
N SER A 234 15.77 32.77 -21.02
CA SER A 234 14.64 33.13 -21.88
C SER A 234 13.94 34.42 -21.47
N LYS A 235 14.22 34.93 -20.26
CA LYS A 235 13.49 36.04 -19.61
C LYS A 235 12.01 35.75 -19.38
N LEU A 236 11.59 34.50 -19.53
CA LEU A 236 10.22 34.07 -19.22
C LEU A 236 9.99 34.11 -17.71
N THR A 237 8.82 34.64 -17.34
CA THR A 237 8.35 34.66 -15.96
C THR A 237 7.24 33.63 -15.79
N TYR A 238 7.23 32.96 -14.65
CA TYR A 238 6.26 31.95 -14.30
C TYR A 238 5.53 32.37 -13.03
N LYS A 239 4.21 32.23 -13.04
CA LYS A 239 3.33 32.55 -11.92
C LYS A 239 2.68 31.28 -11.36
N PRO A 240 2.33 31.27 -10.07
CA PRO A 240 1.60 30.16 -9.47
C PRO A 240 0.19 30.10 -10.04
N GLN A 241 -0.18 28.94 -10.60
CA GLN A 241 -1.52 28.64 -11.10
C GLN A 241 -1.77 27.13 -11.01
N ASP A 242 -2.93 26.73 -10.50
CA ASP A 242 -3.34 25.32 -10.36
C ASP A 242 -2.27 24.42 -9.72
N SER A 243 -1.72 24.87 -8.58
CA SER A 243 -0.63 24.17 -7.87
C SER A 243 0.71 24.02 -8.59
N LYS A 244 0.91 24.69 -9.73
CA LYS A 244 2.17 24.65 -10.50
C LYS A 244 2.62 26.07 -10.83
N TYR A 245 3.88 26.21 -11.25
CA TYR A 245 4.36 27.45 -11.86
C TYR A 245 4.19 27.37 -13.38
N VAL A 246 3.38 28.27 -13.93
CA VAL A 246 2.97 28.34 -15.35
C VAL A 246 3.52 29.59 -15.99
N ALA A 247 3.98 29.50 -17.23
CA ALA A 247 4.54 30.64 -17.96
C ALA A 247 3.49 31.73 -18.20
N THR A 248 3.82 32.99 -17.93
CA THR A 248 2.87 34.12 -18.01
C THR A 248 2.44 34.49 -19.43
N ASP A 249 3.20 34.07 -20.44
CA ASP A 249 2.96 34.37 -21.85
C ASP A 249 2.19 33.26 -22.59
N GLY A 250 1.85 32.16 -21.90
CA GLY A 250 1.19 31.00 -22.47
C GLY A 250 2.06 30.19 -23.45
N SER A 251 3.34 30.54 -23.65
CA SER A 251 4.24 29.89 -24.61
C SER A 251 5.10 28.79 -23.97
N GLY A 252 5.32 28.88 -22.66
CA GLY A 252 6.14 27.93 -21.90
C GLY A 252 5.33 26.77 -21.30
N GLN A 253 5.90 25.55 -21.34
CA GLN A 253 5.40 24.43 -20.54
C GLN A 253 5.51 24.74 -19.05
N SER A 254 4.49 24.39 -18.28
CA SER A 254 4.51 24.49 -16.82
C SER A 254 5.62 23.60 -16.23
N PHE A 255 6.15 24.00 -15.07
CA PHE A 255 7.04 23.11 -14.33
C PHE A 255 6.29 21.85 -13.90
N SER A 256 6.97 20.70 -13.98
CA SER A 256 6.40 19.42 -13.56
C SER A 256 6.30 19.30 -12.04
N GLN A 257 7.12 20.06 -11.29
CA GLN A 257 7.04 20.17 -9.84
C GLN A 257 5.92 21.15 -9.46
N GLY A 258 5.01 20.68 -8.62
CA GLY A 258 3.96 21.47 -8.02
C GLY A 258 3.91 21.30 -6.51
N TRP A 259 2.94 21.92 -5.87
CA TRP A 259 2.70 21.76 -4.44
C TRP A 259 1.37 21.07 -4.16
N GLN A 260 1.31 20.40 -3.01
CA GLN A 260 0.08 19.78 -2.55
C GLN A 260 -0.90 20.85 -2.09
N GLU A 261 -2.12 20.78 -2.59
CA GLU A 261 -3.25 21.58 -2.14
C GLU A 261 -4.53 20.74 -2.04
N ASN A 262 -5.53 21.30 -1.37
CA ASN A 262 -6.86 20.73 -1.32
C ASN A 262 -7.61 21.09 -2.62
N VAL A 263 -8.01 20.08 -3.39
CA VAL A 263 -8.75 20.24 -4.66
C VAL A 263 -10.25 19.99 -4.50
N GLY A 264 -10.74 19.91 -3.25
CA GLY A 264 -12.13 19.61 -2.95
C GLY A 264 -12.58 18.30 -3.57
N THR A 265 -13.72 18.32 -4.27
CA THR A 265 -14.32 17.12 -4.86
C THR A 265 -13.81 16.79 -6.27
N LYS A 266 -12.77 17.47 -6.76
CA LYS A 266 -12.26 17.32 -8.14
C LYS A 266 -11.96 15.87 -8.50
N ASN A 267 -11.26 15.12 -7.63
CA ASN A 267 -10.94 13.71 -7.87
C ASN A 267 -12.19 12.84 -8.04
N TYR A 268 -13.22 13.07 -7.22
CA TYR A 268 -14.50 12.36 -7.34
C TYR A 268 -15.24 12.74 -8.62
N ALA A 269 -15.24 14.04 -8.97
CA ALA A 269 -15.83 14.51 -10.22
C ALA A 269 -15.14 13.87 -11.44
N THR A 270 -13.81 13.74 -11.45
CA THR A 270 -13.06 13.08 -12.52
C THR A 270 -13.52 11.65 -12.74
N ILE A 271 -13.72 10.87 -11.67
CA ILE A 271 -14.17 9.47 -11.76
C ILE A 271 -15.50 9.33 -12.54
N PHE A 272 -16.41 10.30 -12.41
CA PHE A 272 -17.74 10.24 -13.04
C PHE A 272 -17.89 11.06 -14.32
N SER A 273 -17.05 12.09 -14.53
CA SER A 273 -17.13 13.00 -15.68
C SER A 273 -16.26 12.56 -16.86
N ASP A 274 -15.15 11.87 -16.62
CA ASP A 274 -14.29 11.37 -17.69
C ASP A 274 -14.99 10.21 -18.43
N SER A 275 -15.21 10.38 -19.74
CA SER A 275 -15.98 9.43 -20.55
C SER A 275 -15.29 8.07 -20.67
N THR A 276 -13.96 8.05 -20.66
CA THR A 276 -13.17 6.83 -20.71
C THR A 276 -13.18 6.12 -19.35
N MET A 277 -13.00 6.86 -18.25
CA MET A 277 -13.10 6.29 -16.90
C MET A 277 -14.51 5.75 -16.62
N ARG A 278 -15.57 6.48 -16.98
CA ARG A 278 -16.95 6.06 -16.71
C ARG A 278 -17.32 4.74 -17.37
N SER A 279 -16.96 4.57 -18.65
CA SER A 279 -17.26 3.34 -19.39
C SER A 279 -16.44 2.14 -18.89
N GLY A 280 -15.17 2.34 -18.57
CA GLY A 280 -14.33 1.29 -17.99
C GLY A 280 -14.68 0.95 -16.54
N PHE A 281 -15.03 1.94 -15.73
CA PHE A 281 -15.42 1.77 -14.33
C PHE A 281 -16.63 0.85 -14.19
N LEU A 282 -17.68 1.03 -15.01
CA LEU A 282 -18.87 0.17 -14.95
C LEU A 282 -18.51 -1.29 -15.31
N LYS A 283 -17.68 -1.51 -16.33
CA LYS A 283 -17.21 -2.85 -16.71
C LYS A 283 -16.40 -3.51 -15.59
N MET A 284 -15.45 -2.77 -14.99
CA MET A 284 -14.67 -3.24 -13.85
C MET A 284 -15.54 -3.50 -12.63
N PHE A 285 -16.51 -2.63 -12.34
CA PHE A 285 -17.44 -2.80 -11.23
C PHE A 285 -18.28 -4.07 -11.37
N VAL A 286 -18.85 -4.31 -12.54
CA VAL A 286 -19.61 -5.53 -12.83
C VAL A 286 -18.71 -6.76 -12.67
N TRP A 287 -17.49 -6.72 -13.22
CA TRP A 287 -16.52 -7.79 -13.03
C TRP A 287 -16.17 -8.01 -11.55
N ASN A 288 -15.95 -6.94 -10.78
CA ASN A 288 -15.70 -6.98 -9.33
C ASN A 288 -16.78 -7.76 -8.58
N VAL A 289 -18.05 -7.43 -8.85
CA VAL A 289 -19.22 -8.08 -8.22
C VAL A 289 -19.31 -9.54 -8.65
N VAL A 290 -19.19 -9.83 -9.95
CA VAL A 290 -19.24 -11.19 -10.49
C VAL A 290 -18.11 -12.06 -9.94
N PHE A 291 -16.89 -11.52 -9.89
CA PHE A 291 -15.72 -12.21 -9.36
C PHE A 291 -15.85 -12.49 -7.86
N ALA A 292 -16.24 -11.50 -7.06
CA ALA A 292 -16.39 -11.66 -5.62
C ALA A 292 -17.53 -12.63 -5.28
N ALA A 293 -18.72 -12.44 -5.86
CA ALA A 293 -19.86 -13.32 -5.64
C ALA A 293 -19.60 -14.74 -6.18
N GLY A 294 -19.07 -14.85 -7.40
CA GLY A 294 -18.74 -16.13 -8.03
C GLY A 294 -17.70 -16.91 -7.24
N THR A 295 -16.67 -16.24 -6.70
CA THR A 295 -15.71 -16.88 -5.81
C THR A 295 -16.38 -17.36 -4.53
N VAL A 296 -17.11 -16.49 -3.83
CA VAL A 296 -17.72 -16.86 -2.54
C VAL A 296 -18.66 -18.04 -2.72
N ILE A 297 -19.53 -18.00 -3.73
CA ILE A 297 -20.49 -19.07 -4.02
C ILE A 297 -19.76 -20.37 -4.36
N SER A 298 -18.80 -20.35 -5.29
CA SER A 298 -18.10 -21.56 -5.73
C SER A 298 -17.25 -22.19 -4.62
N THR A 299 -16.47 -21.38 -3.89
CA THR A 299 -15.63 -21.86 -2.78
C THR A 299 -16.47 -22.36 -1.61
N PHE A 300 -17.58 -21.70 -1.30
CA PHE A 300 -18.51 -22.13 -0.26
C PHE A 300 -19.17 -23.46 -0.62
N ILE A 301 -19.73 -23.59 -1.83
CA ILE A 301 -20.37 -24.83 -2.29
C ILE A 301 -19.37 -25.98 -2.24
N LEU A 302 -18.18 -25.81 -2.82
CA LEU A 302 -17.18 -26.87 -2.84
C LEU A 302 -16.70 -27.22 -1.42
N GLY A 303 -16.37 -26.21 -0.60
CA GLY A 303 -15.92 -26.41 0.77
C GLY A 303 -16.98 -27.09 1.65
N MET A 304 -18.24 -26.68 1.52
CA MET A 304 -19.38 -27.26 2.24
C MET A 304 -19.61 -28.72 1.83
N LEU A 305 -19.60 -29.03 0.53
CA LEU A 305 -19.80 -30.42 0.04
C LEU A 305 -18.71 -31.34 0.59
N ILE A 306 -17.45 -30.90 0.57
CA ILE A 306 -16.35 -31.64 1.15
C ILE A 306 -16.52 -31.77 2.68
N ALA A 307 -16.92 -30.70 3.37
CA ALA A 307 -17.14 -30.72 4.81
C ALA A 307 -18.25 -31.72 5.22
N LEU A 308 -19.35 -31.79 4.46
CA LEU A 308 -20.41 -32.77 4.67
C LEU A 308 -19.90 -34.20 4.48
N LEU A 309 -19.07 -34.45 3.48
CA LEU A 309 -18.43 -35.76 3.27
C LEU A 309 -17.54 -36.14 4.46
N PHE A 310 -16.78 -35.19 5.01
CA PHE A 310 -15.91 -35.39 6.17
C PHE A 310 -16.67 -35.56 7.49
N ASN A 311 -17.86 -34.98 7.58
CA ASN A 311 -18.74 -35.12 8.74
C ASN A 311 -19.36 -36.53 8.82
N SER A 312 -19.32 -37.31 7.74
CA SER A 312 -19.82 -38.70 7.75
C SER A 312 -18.96 -39.59 8.65
N PRO A 313 -19.55 -40.39 9.57
CA PRO A 313 -18.80 -41.32 10.42
C PRO A 313 -18.11 -42.44 9.62
N ASN A 314 -18.59 -42.72 8.40
CA ASN A 314 -18.12 -43.85 7.58
C ASN A 314 -16.82 -43.57 6.80
N LEU A 315 -16.36 -42.31 6.74
CA LEU A 315 -15.17 -41.95 5.99
C LEU A 315 -13.91 -42.39 6.74
N LYS A 316 -13.17 -43.34 6.17
CA LYS A 316 -11.85 -43.80 6.66
C LYS A 316 -10.74 -42.86 6.18
N GLY A 317 -9.63 -42.79 6.92
CA GLY A 317 -8.46 -42.00 6.51
C GLY A 317 -8.64 -40.48 6.57
N LYS A 318 -9.59 -39.97 7.36
CA LYS A 318 -9.93 -38.54 7.45
C LYS A 318 -8.71 -37.64 7.64
N ALA A 319 -7.74 -38.05 8.46
CA ALA A 319 -6.54 -37.27 8.71
C ALA A 319 -5.73 -37.00 7.44
N VAL A 320 -5.51 -38.03 6.61
CA VAL A 320 -4.73 -37.91 5.36
C VAL A 320 -5.44 -37.01 4.37
N TYR A 321 -6.72 -37.26 4.09
CA TYR A 321 -7.48 -36.44 3.15
C TYR A 321 -7.58 -34.98 3.62
N ARG A 322 -7.76 -34.74 4.94
CA ARG A 322 -7.81 -33.39 5.50
C ARG A 322 -6.50 -32.63 5.24
N THR A 323 -5.35 -33.27 5.49
CA THR A 323 -4.04 -32.65 5.25
C THR A 323 -3.84 -32.30 3.77
N LEU A 324 -4.18 -33.22 2.85
CA LEU A 324 -4.05 -32.98 1.42
C LEU A 324 -4.95 -31.84 0.92
N LEU A 325 -6.19 -31.77 1.40
CA LEU A 325 -7.17 -30.76 0.96
C LEU A 325 -6.90 -29.37 1.52
N ILE A 326 -6.14 -29.24 2.63
CA ILE A 326 -5.76 -27.95 3.21
C ILE A 326 -4.48 -27.39 2.55
N LEU A 327 -3.69 -28.25 1.91
CA LEU A 327 -2.42 -27.88 1.27
C LEU A 327 -2.50 -26.64 0.36
N PRO A 328 -3.56 -26.45 -0.47
CA PRO A 328 -3.68 -25.24 -1.29
C PRO A 328 -3.68 -23.93 -0.52
N TYR A 329 -4.27 -23.93 0.68
CA TYR A 329 -4.35 -22.76 1.55
C TYR A 329 -3.08 -22.56 2.40
N ALA A 330 -2.31 -23.63 2.62
CA ALA A 330 -1.06 -23.59 3.37
C ALA A 330 0.10 -22.95 2.58
N ILE A 331 0.03 -22.98 1.24
CA ILE A 331 1.07 -22.43 0.37
C ILE A 331 0.85 -20.92 0.18
N PRO A 332 1.91 -20.08 0.30
CA PRO A 332 1.79 -18.64 0.07
C PRO A 332 1.23 -18.30 -1.32
N VAL A 333 0.22 -17.42 -1.35
CA VAL A 333 -0.51 -17.03 -2.57
C VAL A 333 0.43 -16.51 -3.67
N PHE A 334 1.52 -15.82 -3.31
CA PHE A 334 2.47 -15.29 -4.28
C PHE A 334 3.08 -16.38 -5.16
N VAL A 335 3.56 -17.46 -4.54
CA VAL A 335 4.18 -18.59 -5.26
C VAL A 335 3.13 -19.30 -6.08
N THR A 336 1.96 -19.57 -5.50
CA THR A 336 0.90 -20.30 -6.19
C THR A 336 0.36 -19.54 -7.40
N ALA A 337 0.11 -18.24 -7.28
CA ALA A 337 -0.42 -17.44 -8.39
C ALA A 337 0.55 -17.41 -9.58
N LEU A 338 1.85 -17.31 -9.33
CA LEU A 338 2.86 -17.36 -10.39
C LEU A 338 2.99 -18.75 -11.04
N LEU A 339 2.84 -19.82 -10.25
CA LEU A 339 2.78 -21.18 -10.80
C LEU A 339 1.54 -21.37 -11.68
N TRP A 340 0.38 -20.92 -11.24
CA TRP A 340 -0.85 -20.95 -12.05
C TRP A 340 -0.68 -20.13 -13.34
N ARG A 341 -0.07 -18.94 -13.28
CA ARG A 341 0.26 -18.14 -14.48
C ARG A 341 1.08 -18.94 -15.49
N GLY A 342 2.09 -19.67 -15.03
CA GLY A 342 2.88 -20.57 -15.88
C GLY A 342 2.07 -21.74 -16.44
N MET A 343 1.20 -22.36 -15.62
CA MET A 343 0.33 -23.45 -16.05
C MET A 343 -0.71 -23.04 -17.09
N PHE A 344 -1.17 -21.79 -17.05
CA PHE A 344 -2.08 -21.17 -18.01
C PHE A 344 -1.38 -20.61 -19.26
N ASN A 345 -0.05 -20.75 -19.38
CA ASN A 345 0.62 -20.28 -20.58
C ASN A 345 0.07 -20.99 -21.84
N GLN A 346 -0.16 -20.23 -22.91
CA GLN A 346 -0.77 -20.76 -24.12
C GLN A 346 0.13 -21.81 -24.81
N ASP A 347 1.42 -21.51 -24.94
CA ASP A 347 2.36 -22.27 -25.77
C ASP A 347 2.95 -23.49 -25.04
N TYR A 348 3.26 -23.34 -23.75
CA TYR A 348 3.96 -24.35 -22.95
C TYR A 348 3.26 -24.68 -21.61
N GLY A 349 2.06 -24.14 -21.38
CA GLY A 349 1.35 -24.33 -20.13
C GLY A 349 0.82 -25.75 -19.96
N LEU A 350 1.01 -26.28 -18.75
CA LEU A 350 0.59 -27.64 -18.38
C LEU A 350 -0.90 -27.90 -18.65
N ILE A 351 -1.75 -26.87 -18.51
CA ILE A 351 -3.20 -27.02 -18.70
C ILE A 351 -3.53 -27.34 -20.16
N ASN A 352 -3.02 -26.56 -21.12
CA ASN A 352 -3.21 -26.83 -22.54
C ASN A 352 -2.58 -28.17 -22.94
N THR A 353 -1.36 -28.46 -22.46
CA THR A 353 -0.67 -29.72 -22.77
C THR A 353 -1.43 -30.96 -22.28
N LEU A 354 -1.97 -30.94 -21.05
CA LEU A 354 -2.67 -32.11 -20.49
C LEU A 354 -4.10 -32.25 -21.02
N THR A 355 -4.77 -31.14 -21.30
CA THR A 355 -6.16 -31.17 -21.77
C THR A 355 -6.28 -31.32 -23.29
N GLY A 356 -5.21 -31.05 -24.04
CA GLY A 356 -5.23 -30.95 -25.50
C GLY A 356 -5.99 -29.72 -26.02
N LEU A 357 -6.29 -28.76 -25.14
CA LEU A 357 -6.93 -27.49 -25.50
C LEU A 357 -5.86 -26.52 -26.02
N ASP A 358 -6.22 -25.69 -27.00
CA ASP A 358 -5.41 -24.55 -27.48
C ASP A 358 -6.12 -23.24 -27.09
N VAL A 359 -6.23 -23.02 -25.79
CA VAL A 359 -6.92 -21.86 -25.22
C VAL A 359 -5.89 -20.80 -24.84
N ASP A 360 -6.08 -19.58 -25.34
CA ASP A 360 -5.34 -18.41 -24.88
C ASP A 360 -5.92 -17.93 -23.54
N TRP A 361 -5.47 -18.58 -22.46
CA TRP A 361 -6.01 -18.35 -21.12
C TRP A 361 -5.77 -16.95 -20.59
N LEU A 362 -4.70 -16.26 -21.01
CA LEU A 362 -4.29 -14.98 -20.43
C LEU A 362 -4.38 -13.82 -21.43
N GLY A 363 -4.36 -14.07 -22.73
CA GLY A 363 -4.53 -13.06 -23.77
C GLY A 363 -5.99 -12.85 -24.19
N ASN A 364 -6.90 -13.79 -23.91
CA ASN A 364 -8.33 -13.61 -24.11
C ASN A 364 -9.05 -13.16 -22.81
N GLY A 365 -9.81 -12.08 -22.86
CA GLY A 365 -10.45 -11.49 -21.67
C GLY A 365 -11.50 -12.37 -20.99
N PHE A 366 -12.18 -13.27 -21.72
CA PHE A 366 -13.10 -14.24 -21.12
C PHE A 366 -12.33 -15.36 -20.41
N TRP A 367 -11.35 -15.95 -21.09
CA TRP A 367 -10.57 -17.05 -20.52
C TRP A 367 -9.68 -16.60 -19.37
N ALA A 368 -9.21 -15.36 -19.37
CA ALA A 368 -8.47 -14.78 -18.25
C ALA A 368 -9.33 -14.70 -16.98
N LYS A 369 -10.62 -14.34 -17.12
CA LYS A 369 -11.59 -14.36 -16.01
C LYS A 369 -11.85 -15.77 -15.50
N VAL A 370 -11.95 -16.75 -16.41
CA VAL A 370 -12.12 -18.17 -16.05
C VAL A 370 -10.88 -18.69 -15.32
N ALA A 371 -9.68 -18.40 -15.81
CA ALA A 371 -8.40 -18.77 -15.18
C ALA A 371 -8.30 -18.20 -13.76
N ILE A 372 -8.68 -16.94 -13.57
CA ILE A 372 -8.76 -16.29 -12.25
C ILE A 372 -9.72 -17.03 -11.32
N LEU A 373 -10.94 -17.34 -11.78
CA LEU A 373 -11.95 -18.04 -10.97
C LEU A 373 -11.50 -19.45 -10.58
N ILE A 374 -10.88 -20.20 -11.50
CA ILE A 374 -10.31 -21.53 -11.23
C ILE A 374 -9.22 -21.45 -10.16
N THR A 375 -8.29 -20.52 -10.33
CA THR A 375 -7.18 -20.30 -9.39
C THR A 375 -7.71 -19.93 -8.00
N ASN A 376 -8.66 -19.00 -7.95
CA ASN A 376 -9.23 -18.54 -6.68
C ASN A 376 -10.09 -19.62 -6.01
N LEU A 377 -10.79 -20.46 -6.79
CA LEU A 377 -11.51 -21.62 -6.26
C LEU A 377 -10.55 -22.59 -5.58
N TRP A 378 -9.42 -22.91 -6.24
CA TRP A 378 -8.39 -23.80 -5.69
C TRP A 378 -7.76 -23.24 -4.40
N LEU A 379 -7.48 -21.93 -4.37
CA LEU A 379 -6.95 -21.25 -3.18
C LEU A 379 -7.97 -21.13 -2.03
N GLY A 380 -9.24 -20.88 -2.37
CA GLY A 380 -10.27 -20.46 -1.43
C GLY A 380 -11.12 -21.58 -0.85
N PHE A 381 -11.33 -22.69 -1.56
CA PHE A 381 -12.17 -23.79 -1.06
C PHE A 381 -11.68 -24.40 0.27
N PRO A 382 -10.36 -24.52 0.58
CA PRO A 382 -9.94 -25.14 1.83
C PRO A 382 -10.31 -24.30 3.05
N TYR A 383 -10.31 -22.97 2.92
CA TYR A 383 -10.79 -22.06 3.96
C TYR A 383 -12.27 -22.33 4.26
N MET A 384 -13.11 -22.39 3.22
CA MET A 384 -14.54 -22.70 3.38
C MET A 384 -14.79 -24.11 3.90
N PHE A 385 -13.98 -25.08 3.49
CA PHE A 385 -14.01 -26.45 4.01
C PHE A 385 -13.74 -26.49 5.51
N LEU A 386 -12.67 -25.82 5.97
CA LEU A 386 -12.33 -25.74 7.39
C LEU A 386 -13.42 -25.06 8.20
N LEU A 387 -13.93 -23.94 7.68
CA LEU A 387 -14.99 -23.18 8.32
C LEU A 387 -16.29 -24.01 8.45
N CYS A 388 -16.75 -24.61 7.35
CA CYS A 388 -17.95 -25.44 7.36
C CYS A 388 -17.76 -26.68 8.25
N THR A 389 -16.56 -27.27 8.29
CA THR A 389 -16.28 -28.41 9.18
C THR A 389 -16.43 -28.01 10.65
N GLY A 390 -15.88 -26.87 11.07
CA GLY A 390 -16.03 -26.37 12.44
C GLY A 390 -17.48 -26.05 12.79
N ALA A 391 -18.20 -25.38 11.90
CA ALA A 391 -19.61 -25.04 12.10
C ALA A 391 -20.53 -26.29 12.10
N LEU A 392 -20.25 -27.30 11.28
CA LEU A 392 -21.00 -28.56 11.29
C LEU A 392 -20.81 -29.37 12.58
N GLN A 393 -19.64 -29.21 13.23
CA GLN A 393 -19.31 -29.86 14.51
C GLN A 393 -19.99 -29.19 15.71
N SER A 394 -20.32 -27.89 15.62
CA SER A 394 -21.06 -27.20 16.68
C SER A 394 -22.56 -27.48 16.67
N ILE A 395 -23.10 -28.08 15.59
CA ILE A 395 -24.51 -28.47 15.52
C ILE A 395 -24.74 -29.68 16.45
N PRO A 396 -25.57 -29.55 17.50
CA PRO A 396 -25.88 -30.64 18.42
C PRO A 396 -26.42 -31.89 17.70
N SER A 397 -26.02 -33.07 18.16
CA SER A 397 -26.39 -34.35 17.52
C SER A 397 -27.85 -34.73 17.76
N ASP A 398 -28.42 -34.32 18.90
CA ASP A 398 -29.82 -34.53 19.30
C ASP A 398 -30.81 -33.95 18.27
N VAL A 399 -30.52 -32.80 17.66
CA VAL A 399 -31.36 -32.20 16.60
C VAL A 399 -31.43 -33.12 15.37
N LYS A 400 -30.31 -33.77 15.01
CA LYS A 400 -30.26 -34.71 13.87
C LYS A 400 -30.92 -36.05 14.22
N GLU A 401 -30.82 -36.49 15.46
CA GLU A 401 -31.50 -37.69 15.95
C GLU A 401 -33.01 -37.51 16.00
N ALA A 402 -33.50 -36.37 16.52
CA ALA A 402 -34.91 -36.00 16.53
C ALA A 402 -35.50 -36.00 15.11
N ALA A 403 -34.79 -35.40 14.15
CA ALA A 403 -35.20 -35.41 12.74
C ALA A 403 -35.37 -36.82 12.17
N LYS A 404 -34.48 -37.75 12.55
CA LYS A 404 -34.54 -39.15 12.13
C LYS A 404 -35.72 -39.88 12.77
N ILE A 405 -36.06 -39.57 14.01
CA ILE A 405 -37.25 -40.09 14.71
C ILE A 405 -38.52 -39.59 14.01
N ASP A 406 -38.55 -38.33 13.58
CA ASP A 406 -39.66 -37.72 12.82
C ASP A 406 -39.76 -38.21 11.36
N GLY A 407 -38.90 -39.15 10.94
CA GLY A 407 -38.90 -39.72 9.59
C GLY A 407 -38.30 -38.82 8.51
N ALA A 408 -37.56 -37.76 8.89
CA ALA A 408 -36.93 -36.88 7.92
C ALA A 408 -35.81 -37.60 7.15
N GLY A 409 -35.88 -37.57 5.81
CA GLY A 409 -34.82 -38.12 4.96
C GLY A 409 -33.53 -37.29 5.01
N SER A 410 -32.42 -37.82 4.48
CA SER A 410 -31.11 -37.13 4.48
C SER A 410 -31.15 -35.78 3.78
N PHE A 411 -31.89 -35.65 2.67
CA PHE A 411 -32.03 -34.38 1.95
C PHE A 411 -32.88 -33.36 2.73
N GLN A 412 -33.93 -33.80 3.41
CA GLN A 412 -34.73 -32.95 4.29
C GLN A 412 -33.91 -32.49 5.50
N THR A 413 -33.15 -33.40 6.12
CA THR A 413 -32.26 -33.08 7.24
C THR A 413 -31.16 -32.11 6.82
N LEU A 414 -30.62 -32.23 5.61
CA LEU A 414 -29.64 -31.29 5.08
C LEU A 414 -30.26 -29.90 4.86
N THR A 415 -31.37 -29.82 4.14
CA THR A 415 -31.94 -28.53 3.69
C THR A 415 -32.73 -27.81 4.77
N ARG A 416 -33.41 -28.52 5.67
CA ARG A 416 -34.29 -27.92 6.69
C ARG A 416 -33.64 -27.76 8.07
N ILE A 417 -32.55 -28.48 8.34
CA ILE A 417 -31.90 -28.46 9.67
C ILE A 417 -30.45 -28.04 9.55
N THR A 418 -29.66 -28.80 8.80
CA THR A 418 -28.20 -28.59 8.76
C THR A 418 -27.85 -27.28 8.07
N MET A 419 -28.45 -26.98 6.91
CA MET A 419 -28.13 -25.78 6.12
C MET A 419 -28.55 -24.48 6.82
N PRO A 420 -29.77 -24.35 7.40
CA PRO A 420 -30.13 -23.15 8.15
C PRO A 420 -29.21 -22.91 9.35
N LEU A 421 -28.92 -23.93 10.15
CA LEU A 421 -28.01 -23.82 11.30
C LEU A 421 -26.57 -23.49 10.87
N LEU A 422 -26.12 -24.08 9.76
CA LEU A 422 -24.82 -23.77 9.17
C LEU A 422 -24.75 -22.29 8.75
N MET A 423 -25.78 -21.79 8.08
CA MET A 423 -25.86 -20.41 7.58
C MET A 423 -25.85 -19.36 8.70
N VAL A 424 -26.40 -19.67 9.88
CA VAL A 424 -26.27 -18.80 11.07
C VAL A 424 -24.79 -18.62 11.44
N ALA A 425 -24.02 -19.71 11.45
CA ALA A 425 -22.62 -19.68 11.84
C ALA A 425 -21.70 -19.11 10.74
N VAL A 426 -21.93 -19.45 9.47
CA VAL A 426 -21.02 -19.07 8.36
C VAL A 426 -21.43 -17.78 7.64
N GLY A 427 -22.67 -17.32 7.79
CA GLY A 427 -23.22 -16.13 7.12
C GLY A 427 -22.35 -14.87 7.25
N PRO A 428 -21.94 -14.44 8.45
CA PRO A 428 -21.06 -13.28 8.62
C PRO A 428 -19.72 -13.44 7.89
N LEU A 429 -19.21 -14.67 7.83
CA LEU A 429 -17.91 -14.99 7.25
C LEU A 429 -17.97 -15.06 5.72
N LEU A 430 -19.13 -15.40 5.14
CA LEU A 430 -19.36 -15.27 3.70
C LEU A 430 -19.36 -13.79 3.28
N ILE A 431 -19.91 -12.89 4.09
CA ILE A 431 -19.87 -11.44 3.83
C ILE A 431 -18.43 -10.91 3.95
N ALA A 432 -17.69 -11.35 4.96
CA ALA A 432 -16.27 -11.01 5.09
C ALA A 432 -15.45 -11.52 3.89
N SER A 433 -15.72 -12.76 3.43
CA SER A 433 -15.08 -13.35 2.26
C SER A 433 -15.43 -12.60 0.97
N TYR A 434 -16.66 -12.09 0.85
CA TYR A 434 -17.05 -11.21 -0.26
C TYR A 434 -16.24 -9.92 -0.26
N GLY A 435 -16.13 -9.23 0.89
CA GLY A 435 -15.34 -8.01 1.02
C GLY A 435 -13.85 -8.22 0.73
N PHE A 436 -13.30 -9.36 1.14
CA PHE A 436 -11.94 -9.78 0.80
C PHE A 436 -11.77 -9.97 -0.72
N ASN A 437 -12.66 -10.74 -1.36
CA ASN A 437 -12.54 -11.04 -2.79
C ASN A 437 -12.81 -9.82 -3.67
N PHE A 438 -13.68 -8.90 -3.26
CA PHE A 438 -13.88 -7.62 -3.94
C PHE A 438 -12.59 -6.79 -4.02
N ASN A 439 -11.65 -7.01 -3.09
CA ASN A 439 -10.37 -6.33 -3.00
C ASN A 439 -9.17 -7.29 -3.18
N ASN A 440 -9.33 -8.40 -3.91
CA ASN A 440 -8.26 -9.41 -4.07
C ASN A 440 -7.18 -8.95 -5.06
N PHE A 441 -6.44 -7.92 -4.67
CA PHE A 441 -5.35 -7.33 -5.44
C PHE A 441 -4.29 -8.35 -5.82
N THR A 442 -3.82 -9.13 -4.83
CA THR A 442 -2.66 -10.02 -4.98
C THR A 442 -2.87 -11.07 -6.07
N LEU A 443 -4.04 -11.71 -6.13
CA LEU A 443 -4.31 -12.74 -7.14
C LEU A 443 -4.28 -12.14 -8.54
N ILE A 444 -5.03 -11.06 -8.75
CA ILE A 444 -5.20 -10.44 -10.08
C ILE A 444 -3.87 -9.86 -10.56
N TYR A 445 -3.15 -9.14 -9.68
CA TYR A 445 -1.88 -8.54 -10.03
C TYR A 445 -0.84 -9.59 -10.43
N LEU A 446 -0.75 -10.71 -9.73
CA LEU A 446 0.27 -11.73 -10.02
C LEU A 446 -0.10 -12.65 -11.19
N LEU A 447 -1.39 -12.93 -11.38
CA LEU A 447 -1.86 -13.86 -12.41
C LEU A 447 -1.98 -13.18 -13.78
N THR A 448 -2.58 -11.98 -13.86
CA THR A 448 -2.90 -11.31 -15.12
C THR A 448 -2.39 -9.87 -15.20
N GLU A 449 -1.91 -9.29 -14.09
CA GLU A 449 -1.57 -7.86 -13.98
C GLU A 449 -2.76 -6.93 -14.34
N GLY A 450 -3.99 -7.47 -14.29
CA GLY A 450 -5.22 -6.79 -14.72
C GLY A 450 -5.55 -6.95 -16.21
N GLY A 451 -4.64 -7.51 -17.02
CA GLY A 451 -4.84 -7.72 -18.46
C GLY A 451 -5.85 -8.83 -18.81
N PRO A 452 -6.06 -9.13 -20.11
CA PRO A 452 -5.50 -8.43 -21.27
C PRO A 452 -6.04 -6.99 -21.41
N PHE A 453 -5.23 -6.13 -22.03
CA PHE A 453 -5.56 -4.72 -22.29
C PHE A 453 -6.09 -4.58 -23.72
N GLU A 454 -7.38 -4.31 -23.85
CA GLU A 454 -8.01 -4.08 -25.14
C GLU A 454 -7.74 -2.63 -25.62
N GLY A 455 -7.42 -2.46 -26.90
CA GLY A 455 -7.18 -1.15 -27.51
C GLY A 455 -8.38 -0.21 -27.33
N GLY A 456 -8.13 0.99 -26.80
CA GLY A 456 -9.16 2.01 -26.55
C GLY A 456 -9.64 2.12 -25.10
N SER A 457 -9.26 1.20 -24.22
CA SER A 457 -9.53 1.31 -22.77
C SER A 457 -8.35 2.02 -22.09
N ALA A 458 -8.58 3.11 -21.36
CA ALA A 458 -7.53 3.95 -20.73
C ALA A 458 -6.68 3.20 -19.68
N GLY A 459 -5.80 2.31 -20.14
CA GLY A 459 -4.98 1.47 -19.28
C GLY A 459 -5.80 0.59 -18.34
N MET A 460 -7.05 0.26 -18.70
CA MET A 460 -7.93 -0.66 -17.95
C MET A 460 -7.98 -1.98 -18.67
N GLY A 461 -7.64 -3.06 -17.98
CA GLY A 461 -7.66 -4.39 -18.54
C GLY A 461 -8.96 -5.12 -18.23
N SER A 462 -9.20 -6.18 -18.98
CA SER A 462 -10.45 -6.92 -18.90
C SER A 462 -10.66 -7.65 -17.57
N THR A 463 -9.58 -7.91 -16.81
CA THR A 463 -9.63 -8.59 -15.51
C THR A 463 -9.33 -7.68 -14.31
N ASP A 464 -9.07 -6.38 -14.56
CA ASP A 464 -8.81 -5.42 -13.50
C ASP A 464 -9.97 -5.37 -12.51
N LEU A 465 -9.62 -5.47 -11.23
CA LEU A 465 -10.50 -5.07 -10.14
C LEU A 465 -10.33 -3.58 -9.88
N LEU A 466 -11.31 -2.96 -9.23
CA LEU A 466 -11.21 -1.54 -8.85
C LEU A 466 -9.95 -1.26 -8.02
N VAL A 467 -9.52 -2.21 -7.18
CA VAL A 467 -8.29 -2.09 -6.37
C VAL A 467 -7.00 -2.18 -7.22
N THR A 468 -6.95 -3.03 -8.25
CA THR A 468 -5.77 -3.13 -9.13
C THR A 468 -5.65 -1.90 -10.01
N TYR A 469 -6.78 -1.34 -10.44
CA TYR A 469 -6.83 -0.06 -11.13
C TYR A 469 -6.35 1.10 -10.24
N ALA A 470 -6.86 1.20 -9.00
CA ALA A 470 -6.42 2.23 -8.05
C ALA A 470 -4.91 2.15 -7.77
N TYR A 471 -4.37 0.94 -7.61
CA TYR A 471 -2.93 0.71 -7.46
C TYR A 471 -2.14 1.21 -8.67
N ARG A 472 -2.60 0.88 -9.88
CA ARG A 472 -1.93 1.29 -11.12
C ARG A 472 -1.87 2.81 -11.27
N LEU A 473 -2.97 3.48 -10.91
CA LEU A 473 -3.05 4.93 -10.90
C LEU A 473 -2.07 5.54 -9.87
N ALA A 474 -1.91 4.90 -8.72
CA ALA A 474 -0.98 5.33 -7.68
C ALA A 474 0.49 5.04 -8.00
N PHE A 475 0.83 4.01 -8.78
CA PHE A 475 2.22 3.51 -8.83
C PHE A 475 2.79 3.17 -10.21
N SER A 476 1.97 2.99 -11.25
CA SER A 476 2.44 2.44 -12.53
C SER A 476 2.50 3.46 -13.69
N GLY A 477 1.91 4.64 -13.52
CA GLY A 477 1.96 5.71 -14.54
C GLY A 477 3.30 6.48 -14.55
N ALA A 478 3.58 7.17 -15.66
CA ALA A 478 4.69 8.13 -15.72
C ALA A 478 4.57 9.24 -14.66
N ALA A 479 3.34 9.50 -14.20
CA ALA A 479 3.05 10.39 -13.10
C ALA A 479 2.07 9.73 -12.09
N PRO A 480 2.59 9.19 -10.98
CA PRO A 480 1.81 8.61 -9.88
C PRO A 480 0.74 9.55 -9.31
N ASN A 481 -0.55 9.21 -9.35
CA ASN A 481 -1.61 10.07 -8.82
C ASN A 481 -2.26 9.44 -7.57
N PHE A 482 -1.72 9.80 -6.40
CA PHE A 482 -2.17 9.28 -5.11
C PHE A 482 -3.52 9.84 -4.68
N GLY A 483 -3.82 11.10 -4.99
CA GLY A 483 -5.10 11.76 -4.68
C GLY A 483 -6.26 11.07 -5.36
N LEU A 484 -6.18 10.89 -6.69
CA LEU A 484 -7.23 10.20 -7.46
C LEU A 484 -7.31 8.71 -7.09
N ALA A 485 -6.19 8.03 -6.87
CA ALA A 485 -6.20 6.64 -6.40
C ALA A 485 -6.87 6.48 -5.02
N SER A 486 -6.63 7.42 -4.11
CA SER A 486 -7.29 7.45 -2.80
C SER A 486 -8.79 7.72 -2.93
N ALA A 487 -9.21 8.59 -3.87
CA ALA A 487 -10.63 8.80 -4.16
C ALA A 487 -11.30 7.52 -4.68
N VAL A 488 -10.64 6.78 -5.58
CA VAL A 488 -11.11 5.46 -6.02
C VAL A 488 -11.20 4.49 -4.84
N ALA A 489 -10.21 4.45 -3.94
CA ALA A 489 -10.24 3.60 -2.74
C ALA A 489 -11.42 3.93 -1.80
N VAL A 490 -11.75 5.21 -1.62
CA VAL A 490 -12.94 5.63 -0.85
C VAL A 490 -14.24 5.20 -1.53
N VAL A 491 -14.32 5.31 -2.86
CA VAL A 491 -15.48 4.81 -3.63
C VAL A 491 -15.62 3.29 -3.47
N ILE A 492 -14.53 2.54 -3.55
CA ILE A 492 -14.51 1.09 -3.30
C ILE A 492 -15.05 0.78 -1.90
N PHE A 493 -14.56 1.47 -0.87
CA PHE A 493 -15.03 1.28 0.50
C PHE A 493 -16.55 1.51 0.61
N ALA A 494 -17.06 2.59 0.04
CA ALA A 494 -18.49 2.88 0.02
C ALA A 494 -19.30 1.78 -0.70
N LEU A 495 -18.82 1.31 -1.86
CA LEU A 495 -19.47 0.25 -2.63
C LEU A 495 -19.54 -1.07 -1.85
N VAL A 496 -18.43 -1.49 -1.25
CA VAL A 496 -18.39 -2.71 -0.43
C VAL A 496 -19.29 -2.58 0.79
N ALA A 497 -19.27 -1.43 1.48
CA ALA A 497 -20.13 -1.19 2.62
C ALA A 497 -21.62 -1.28 2.25
N ILE A 498 -22.03 -0.64 1.15
CA ILE A 498 -23.41 -0.69 0.64
C ILE A 498 -23.83 -2.12 0.31
N GLN A 499 -22.95 -2.90 -0.32
CA GLN A 499 -23.23 -4.29 -0.71
C GLN A 499 -23.25 -5.25 0.49
N ALA A 500 -22.47 -4.96 1.54
CA ALA A 500 -22.43 -5.78 2.75
C ALA A 500 -23.62 -5.53 3.69
N LEU A 501 -24.22 -4.33 3.68
CA LEU A 501 -25.33 -3.95 4.57
C LEU A 501 -26.53 -4.91 4.53
N PRO A 502 -27.06 -5.33 3.36
CA PRO A 502 -28.14 -6.32 3.29
C PRO A 502 -27.75 -7.66 3.92
N GLY A 503 -26.52 -8.11 3.70
CA GLY A 503 -26.00 -9.35 4.26
C GLY A 503 -25.99 -9.30 5.80
N PHE A 504 -25.48 -8.21 6.39
CA PHE A 504 -25.45 -8.08 7.85
C PHE A 504 -26.86 -8.03 8.46
N ARG A 505 -27.80 -7.34 7.80
CA ARG A 505 -29.21 -7.30 8.24
C ARG A 505 -29.86 -8.68 8.20
N ALA A 506 -29.65 -9.45 7.14
CA ALA A 506 -30.16 -10.82 7.03
C ALA A 506 -29.53 -11.76 8.06
N THR A 507 -28.26 -11.55 8.40
CA THR A 507 -27.58 -12.37 9.41
C THR A 507 -28.10 -12.09 10.82
N LYS A 508 -28.43 -10.85 11.13
CA LYS A 508 -29.08 -10.50 12.40
C LYS A 508 -30.43 -11.21 12.60
N SER A 509 -31.23 -11.36 11.53
CA SER A 509 -32.48 -12.14 11.61
C SER A 509 -32.26 -13.64 11.80
N LEU A 510 -31.07 -14.16 11.46
CA LEU A 510 -30.71 -15.56 11.70
C LEU A 510 -30.26 -15.79 13.15
N GLU A 511 -29.65 -14.79 13.80
CA GLU A 511 -29.29 -14.85 15.22
C GLU A 511 -30.53 -14.81 16.14
N GLU A 512 -31.61 -14.12 15.75
CA GLU A 512 -32.86 -14.05 16.52
C GLU A 512 -33.66 -15.37 16.56
N VAL A 513 -33.23 -16.40 15.80
CA VAL A 513 -33.86 -17.73 15.76
C VAL A 513 -33.18 -18.73 16.71
N GLN A 514 -31.98 -18.41 17.22
CA GLN A 514 -31.31 -19.16 18.30
C GLN A 514 -31.76 -18.66 19.66
#